data_AF-M1EFX6-F1
#
_entry.id   AF-M1EFX6-F1
#
_cell.length_a   1.000
_cell.length_b   1.000
_cell.length_c   1.000
_cell.angle_alpha   90.00
_cell.angle_beta   90.00
_cell.angle_gamma   90.00
#
_symmetry.space_group_name_H-M   'P 1'
#
loop_
_entity.id
_entity.type
_entity.pdbx_description
1 polymer ?
#
loop_
_entity_poly.entity_id
_entity_poly.type
_entity_poly.pdbx_seq_one_letter_code
_entity_poly.pdbx_strand_id
1 'polypeptide(L)'
;EREAATKHRSVSVKRGEGSVDQEKQKSTQLARELESREAELSRRDTFCKEQLGRIERKNVEMYKLSSQQFHEAASKMEGTIKPRRIEPVCSGLQAQILRCYRDHLQEVLLCSDLVKAYQHCVSAAH
;
A
#
# COMPACT_ATOMS: atom_id res chain seq x y z
N GLU A 1 30.59 61.94 56.15
CA GLU A 1 30.59 60.54 55.68
C GLU A 1 29.20 59.91 55.51
N ARG A 2 28.30 59.96 56.50
CA ARG A 2 26.95 59.32 56.40
C ARG A 2 26.15 59.74 55.16
N GLU A 3 26.14 61.03 54.82
CA GLU A 3 25.37 61.55 53.69
C GLU A 3 25.88 61.09 52.31
N ALA A 4 27.20 60.91 52.19
CA ALA A 4 27.84 60.37 50.98
C ALA A 4 27.48 58.90 50.77
N ALA A 5 27.42 58.11 51.85
CA ALA A 5 26.97 56.72 51.80
C ALA A 5 25.49 56.59 51.41
N THR A 6 24.62 57.48 51.89
CA THR A 6 23.18 57.51 51.52
C THR A 6 22.98 57.90 50.05
N LYS A 7 23.78 58.83 49.52
CA LYS A 7 23.77 59.20 48.09
C LYS A 7 24.28 58.04 47.22
N HIS A 8 25.39 57.40 47.59
CA HIS A 8 25.90 56.25 46.83
C HIS A 8 24.91 55.09 46.80
N ARG A 9 24.27 54.79 47.94
CA ARG A 9 23.22 53.76 48.04
C ARG A 9 21.99 54.08 47.18
N SER A 10 21.52 55.33 47.18
CA SER A 10 20.36 55.71 46.36
C SER A 10 20.66 55.72 44.86
N VAL A 11 21.89 56.05 44.45
CA VAL A 11 22.34 55.93 43.05
C VAL A 11 22.45 54.47 42.62
N SER A 12 23.01 53.59 43.45
CA SER A 12 23.09 52.15 43.16
C SER A 12 21.71 51.48 43.07
N VAL A 13 20.76 51.89 43.94
CA VAL A 13 19.37 51.39 43.89
C VAL A 13 18.67 51.82 42.60
N LYS A 14 18.72 53.13 42.26
CA LYS A 14 18.11 53.65 41.02
C LYS A 14 18.69 53.01 39.76
N ARG A 15 20.00 52.72 39.77
CA ARG A 15 20.67 52.05 38.64
C ARG A 15 20.27 50.57 38.52
N GLY A 16 20.02 49.89 39.65
CA GLY A 16 19.49 48.53 39.68
C GLY A 16 18.03 48.44 39.22
N GLU A 17 17.18 49.37 39.67
CA GLU A 17 15.76 49.45 39.27
C GLU A 17 15.60 49.65 37.76
N GLY A 18 16.37 50.56 37.15
CA GLY A 18 16.36 50.75 35.69
C GLY A 18 16.84 49.54 34.89
N SER A 19 17.76 48.73 35.45
CA SER A 19 18.21 47.48 34.83
C SER A 19 17.13 46.40 34.87
N VAL A 20 16.42 46.27 36.00
CA VAL A 20 15.34 45.30 36.20
C VAL A 20 14.14 45.63 35.30
N ASP A 21 13.77 46.91 35.18
CA ASP A 21 12.68 47.33 34.28
C ASP A 21 13.00 47.08 32.81
N GLN A 22 14.27 47.28 32.41
CA GLN A 22 14.72 47.00 31.05
C GLN A 22 14.71 45.48 30.74
N GLU A 23 15.13 44.63 31.68
CA GLU A 23 15.01 43.17 31.54
C GLU A 23 13.55 42.72 31.46
N LYS A 24 12.67 43.31 32.27
CA LYS A 24 11.23 42.99 32.27
C LYS A 24 10.56 43.37 30.94
N GLN A 25 10.91 44.53 30.37
CA GLN A 25 10.45 44.91 29.03
C GLN A 25 10.95 43.96 27.94
N LYS A 26 12.23 43.59 27.95
CA LYS A 26 12.78 42.60 27.01
C LYS A 26 12.10 41.24 27.14
N SER A 27 11.86 40.78 28.37
CA SER A 27 11.19 39.51 28.63
C SER A 27 9.74 39.51 28.12
N THR A 28 9.01 40.61 28.29
CA THR A 28 7.62 40.72 27.80
C THR A 28 7.57 40.81 26.27
N GLN A 29 8.54 41.46 25.64
CA GLN A 29 8.65 41.48 24.18
C GLN A 29 8.94 40.08 23.63
N LEU A 30 9.90 39.36 24.22
CA LEU A 30 10.24 37.99 23.81
C LEU A 30 9.05 37.04 23.99
N ALA A 31 8.30 37.17 25.08
CA ALA A 31 7.09 36.36 25.32
C ALA A 31 6.05 36.55 24.20
N ARG A 32 5.80 37.79 23.76
CA ARG A 32 4.88 38.09 22.65
C ARG A 32 5.36 37.54 21.32
N GLU A 33 6.67 37.61 21.06
CA GLU A 33 7.26 37.03 19.85
C GLU A 33 7.11 35.51 19.82
N LEU A 34 7.30 34.84 20.96
CA LEU A 34 7.09 33.40 21.11
C LEU A 34 5.63 33.01 20.90
N GLU A 35 4.68 33.72 21.53
CA GLU A 35 3.23 33.49 21.34
C GLU A 35 2.83 33.65 19.87
N SER A 36 3.33 34.68 19.20
CA SER A 36 3.07 34.90 17.76
C SER A 36 3.60 33.73 16.92
N ARG A 37 4.83 33.28 17.21
CA ARG A 37 5.46 32.17 16.51
C ARG A 37 4.75 30.84 16.76
N GLU A 38 4.29 30.59 17.98
CA GLU A 38 3.52 29.41 18.36
C GLU A 38 2.16 29.40 17.65
N ALA A 39 1.48 30.56 17.57
CA ALA A 39 0.24 30.70 16.82
C ALA A 39 0.45 30.45 15.31
N GLU A 40 1.56 30.90 14.73
CA GLU A 40 1.89 30.59 13.33
C GLU A 40 2.17 29.10 13.12
N LEU A 41 2.97 28.48 13.99
CA LEU A 41 3.27 27.05 13.92
C LEU A 41 2.00 26.22 14.04
N SER A 42 1.11 26.56 14.97
CA SER A 42 -0.17 25.87 15.16
C SER A 42 -1.09 25.98 13.93
N ARG A 43 -1.14 27.15 13.29
CA ARG A 43 -1.87 27.33 12.02
C ARG A 43 -1.31 26.45 10.91
N ARG A 44 0.02 26.38 10.77
CA ARG A 44 0.68 25.52 9.76
C ARG A 44 0.46 24.03 10.04
N ASP A 45 0.57 23.61 11.29
CA ASP A 45 0.35 22.23 11.71
C ASP A 45 -1.09 21.79 11.39
N THR A 46 -2.08 22.61 11.73
CA THR A 46 -3.49 22.35 11.43
C THR A 46 -3.71 22.20 9.92
N PHE A 47 -3.17 23.12 9.12
CA PHE A 47 -3.26 23.04 7.66
C PHE A 47 -2.61 21.76 7.11
N CYS A 48 -1.41 21.42 7.57
CA CYS A 48 -0.71 20.21 7.13
C CYS A 48 -1.50 18.93 7.48
N LYS A 49 -2.06 18.85 8.71
CA LYS A 49 -2.89 17.73 9.14
C LYS A 49 -4.15 17.59 8.29
N GLU A 50 -4.80 18.70 7.94
CA GLU A 50 -5.96 18.69 7.04
C GLU A 50 -5.61 18.20 5.64
N GLN A 51 -4.49 18.67 5.07
CA GLN A 51 -4.03 18.22 3.75
C GLN A 51 -3.65 16.75 3.75
N LEU A 52 -2.92 16.29 4.78
CA LEU A 52 -2.58 14.87 4.95
C LEU A 52 -3.84 14.01 5.00
N GLY A 53 -4.82 14.38 5.85
CA GLY A 53 -6.07 13.64 5.92
C GLY A 53 -6.84 13.61 4.60
N ARG A 54 -6.76 14.69 3.80
CA ARG A 54 -7.37 14.72 2.45
C ARG A 54 -6.64 13.78 1.48
N ILE A 55 -5.32 13.75 1.52
CA ILE A 55 -4.50 12.86 0.68
C ILE A 55 -4.76 11.39 1.06
N GLU A 56 -4.77 11.08 2.35
CA GLU A 56 -5.05 9.73 2.86
C GLU A 56 -6.43 9.23 2.43
N ARG A 57 -7.48 10.05 2.58
CA ARG A 57 -8.83 9.71 2.11
C ARG A 57 -8.85 9.40 0.62
N LYS A 58 -8.27 10.27 -0.20
CA LYS A 58 -8.18 10.07 -1.66
C LYS A 58 -7.40 8.81 -2.01
N ASN A 59 -6.31 8.52 -1.31
CA ASN A 59 -5.51 7.33 -1.55
C ASN A 59 -6.32 6.05 -1.28
N VAL A 60 -7.02 6.00 -0.14
CA VAL A 60 -7.89 4.87 0.22
C VAL A 60 -9.02 4.69 -0.79
N GLU A 61 -9.68 5.77 -1.21
CA GLU A 61 -10.75 5.73 -2.22
C GLU A 61 -10.22 5.23 -3.56
N MET A 62 -9.09 5.76 -4.01
CA MET A 62 -8.46 5.37 -5.28
C MET A 62 -8.03 3.89 -5.26
N TYR A 63 -7.42 3.41 -4.17
CA TYR A 63 -7.03 2.01 -4.04
C TYR A 63 -8.24 1.07 -4.08
N LYS A 64 -9.32 1.43 -3.35
CA LYS A 64 -10.57 0.66 -3.37
C LYS A 64 -11.18 0.60 -4.77
N LEU A 65 -11.30 1.75 -5.44
CA LEU A 65 -11.86 1.82 -6.79
C LEU A 65 -11.02 1.01 -7.79
N SER A 66 -9.70 1.17 -7.76
CA SER A 66 -8.79 0.44 -8.64
C SER A 66 -8.88 -1.07 -8.43
N SER A 67 -8.92 -1.52 -7.17
CA SER A 67 -9.11 -2.93 -6.83
C SER A 67 -10.45 -3.44 -7.36
N GLN A 68 -11.55 -2.72 -7.15
CA GLN A 68 -12.87 -3.11 -7.65
C GLN A 68 -12.89 -3.24 -9.18
N GLN A 69 -12.35 -2.24 -9.89
CA GLN A 69 -12.27 -2.26 -11.35
C GLN A 69 -11.44 -3.42 -11.88
N PHE A 70 -10.34 -3.75 -11.21
CA PHE A 70 -9.51 -4.89 -11.58
C PHE A 70 -10.28 -6.21 -11.44
N HIS A 71 -10.93 -6.42 -10.28
CA HIS A 71 -11.69 -7.64 -10.04
C HIS A 71 -12.88 -7.77 -10.99
N GLU A 72 -13.60 -6.67 -11.25
CA GLU A 72 -14.70 -6.65 -12.21
C GLU A 72 -14.22 -6.99 -13.63
N ALA A 73 -13.10 -6.41 -14.07
CA ALA A 73 -12.51 -6.72 -15.37
C ALA A 73 -12.05 -8.18 -15.46
N ALA A 74 -11.41 -8.71 -14.41
CA ALA A 74 -10.98 -10.09 -14.33
C ALA A 74 -12.17 -11.06 -14.41
N SER A 75 -13.22 -10.87 -13.60
CA SER A 75 -14.42 -11.71 -13.63
C SER A 75 -15.15 -11.64 -14.97
N LYS A 76 -15.23 -10.45 -15.58
CA LYS A 76 -15.80 -10.30 -16.92
C LYS A 76 -15.00 -11.08 -17.96
N MET A 77 -13.67 -11.03 -17.88
CA MET A 77 -12.79 -11.78 -18.77
C MET A 77 -12.95 -13.29 -18.57
N GLU A 78 -12.96 -13.78 -17.33
CA GLU A 78 -13.19 -15.20 -17.01
C GLU A 78 -14.47 -15.75 -17.65
N GLY A 79 -15.58 -15.00 -17.61
CA GLY A 79 -16.82 -15.40 -18.26
C GLY A 79 -16.74 -15.46 -19.80
N THR A 80 -15.83 -14.72 -20.42
CA THR A 80 -15.62 -14.71 -21.88
C THR A 80 -14.59 -15.74 -22.36
N ILE A 81 -13.70 -16.18 -21.48
CA ILE A 81 -12.73 -17.23 -21.79
C ILE A 81 -13.50 -18.54 -21.87
N LYS A 82 -13.80 -18.98 -23.10
CA LYS A 82 -14.26 -20.36 -23.32
C LYS A 82 -13.15 -21.30 -22.83
N PRO A 83 -13.45 -22.25 -21.92
CA PRO A 83 -12.55 -23.34 -21.64
C PRO A 83 -12.18 -23.98 -22.97
N ARG A 84 -10.88 -24.02 -23.32
CA ARG A 84 -10.44 -24.83 -24.44
C ARG A 84 -10.87 -26.26 -24.10
N ARG A 85 -11.77 -26.82 -24.91
CA ARG A 85 -11.96 -28.27 -24.93
C ARG A 85 -10.68 -28.84 -25.50
N ILE A 86 -9.73 -29.12 -24.62
CA ILE A 86 -8.57 -29.91 -24.97
C ILE A 86 -9.10 -31.34 -25.06
N GLU A 87 -9.47 -31.74 -26.27
CA GLU A 87 -9.76 -33.13 -26.53
C GLU A 87 -8.42 -33.88 -26.49
N PRO A 88 -8.27 -34.91 -25.63
CA PRO A 88 -7.03 -35.65 -25.58
C PRO A 88 -6.77 -36.28 -26.94
N VAL A 89 -5.55 -36.12 -27.45
CA VAL A 89 -5.16 -36.70 -28.74
C VAL A 89 -5.35 -38.21 -28.66
N CYS A 90 -5.82 -38.80 -29.76
CA CYS A 90 -6.04 -40.24 -29.87
C CYS A 90 -7.12 -40.81 -28.92
N SER A 91 -8.01 -39.98 -28.37
CA SER A 91 -9.11 -40.39 -27.47
C SER A 91 -9.94 -41.56 -28.01
N GLY A 92 -10.27 -41.52 -29.31
CA GLY A 92 -11.01 -42.59 -29.98
C GLY A 92 -10.27 -43.93 -29.99
N LEU A 93 -8.97 -43.91 -30.29
CA LEU A 93 -8.12 -45.12 -30.28
C LEU A 93 -7.94 -45.66 -28.86
N GLN A 94 -7.77 -44.78 -27.87
CA GLN A 94 -7.71 -45.15 -26.46
C GLN A 94 -9.00 -45.88 -26.03
N ALA A 95 -10.17 -45.35 -26.40
CA ALA A 95 -11.45 -45.97 -26.08
C ALA A 95 -11.66 -47.32 -26.79
N GLN A 96 -11.08 -47.52 -27.97
CA GLN A 96 -11.12 -48.79 -28.70
C GLN A 96 -10.20 -49.83 -28.08
N ILE A 97 -8.98 -49.45 -27.66
CA ILE A 97 -8.05 -50.35 -26.95
C ILE A 97 -8.67 -50.85 -25.65
N LEU A 98 -9.24 -49.95 -24.85
CA LEU A 98 -9.88 -50.31 -23.58
C LEU A 98 -11.06 -51.27 -23.77
N ARG A 99 -11.83 -51.11 -24.85
CA ARG A 99 -12.89 -52.06 -25.22
C ARG A 99 -12.30 -53.40 -25.64
N CYS A 100 -11.32 -53.39 -26.54
CA CYS A 100 -10.69 -54.62 -27.03
C CYS A 100 -10.13 -55.48 -25.89
N TYR A 101 -9.42 -54.89 -24.93
CA TYR A 101 -8.91 -55.67 -23.79
C TYR A 101 -10.00 -56.22 -22.87
N ARG A 102 -11.14 -55.51 -22.76
CA ARG A 102 -12.29 -56.00 -21.99
C ARG A 102 -12.93 -57.20 -22.68
N ASP A 103 -13.00 -57.18 -24.00
CA ASP A 103 -13.65 -58.22 -24.80
C ASP A 103 -12.72 -59.44 -25.02
N HIS A 104 -11.40 -59.23 -24.96
CA HIS A 104 -10.37 -60.24 -25.25
C HIS A 104 -9.37 -60.44 -24.09
N LEU A 105 -9.87 -60.67 -22.86
CA LEU A 105 -9.04 -60.76 -21.65
C LEU A 105 -7.96 -61.86 -21.68
N GLN A 106 -8.23 -62.98 -22.34
CA GLN A 106 -7.28 -64.11 -22.46
C GLN A 106 -6.52 -64.10 -23.81
N GLU A 107 -6.91 -63.23 -24.74
CA GLU A 107 -6.41 -63.15 -26.11
C GLU A 107 -5.95 -61.73 -26.45
N VAL A 108 -5.25 -61.10 -25.51
CA VAL A 108 -4.86 -59.68 -25.57
C VAL A 108 -4.03 -59.28 -26.80
N LEU A 109 -3.39 -60.25 -27.47
CA LEU A 109 -2.63 -60.04 -28.70
C LEU A 109 -3.50 -59.63 -29.89
N LEU A 110 -4.80 -59.96 -29.88
CA LEU A 110 -5.77 -59.50 -30.89
C LEU A 110 -5.90 -57.97 -30.90
N CYS A 111 -5.59 -57.30 -29.79
CA CYS A 111 -5.63 -55.85 -29.67
C CYS A 111 -4.34 -55.16 -30.13
N SER A 112 -3.33 -55.90 -30.60
CA SER A 112 -2.00 -55.37 -30.90
C SER A 112 -2.00 -54.29 -31.99
N ASP A 113 -2.81 -54.43 -33.03
CA ASP A 113 -2.88 -53.44 -34.11
C ASP A 113 -3.53 -52.12 -33.66
N LEU A 114 -4.52 -52.19 -32.76
CA LEU A 114 -5.08 -51.00 -32.11
C LEU A 114 -4.03 -50.27 -31.27
N VAL A 115 -3.18 -51.01 -30.54
CA VAL A 115 -2.09 -50.42 -29.75
C VAL A 115 -1.05 -49.76 -30.64
N LYS A 116 -0.63 -50.41 -31.75
CA LYS A 116 0.29 -49.80 -32.72
C LYS A 116 -0.28 -48.51 -33.31
N ALA A 117 -1.56 -48.52 -33.70
CA ALA A 117 -2.23 -47.33 -34.23
C ALA A 117 -2.27 -46.19 -33.20
N TYR A 118 -2.55 -46.49 -31.93
CA TYR A 118 -2.49 -45.51 -30.85
C TYR A 118 -1.08 -44.96 -30.64
N GLN A 119 -0.05 -45.82 -30.62
CA GLN A 119 1.34 -45.39 -30.52
C GLN A 119 1.73 -44.45 -31.66
N HIS A 120 1.40 -44.79 -32.91
CA HIS A 120 1.64 -43.91 -34.06
C HIS A 120 0.92 -42.58 -33.92
N CYS A 121 -0.34 -42.59 -33.48
CA CYS A 121 -1.11 -41.37 -33.25
C CYS A 121 -0.47 -40.47 -32.19
N VAL A 122 0.00 -41.04 -31.06
CA VAL A 122 0.67 -40.29 -30.00
C VAL A 122 2.01 -39.72 -30.48
N SER A 123 2.79 -40.52 -31.22
CA SER A 123 4.08 -40.09 -31.77
C SER A 123 3.96 -38.99 -32.84
N ALA A 124 2.87 -38.98 -33.62
CA ALA A 124 2.63 -37.96 -34.63
C ALA A 124 2.04 -36.66 -34.07
N ALA A 125 1.56 -36.68 -32.82
CA ALA A 125 0.95 -35.53 -32.16
C ALA A 125 1.91 -34.73 -31.26
N HIS A 126 3.15 -35.19 -31.12
CA HIS A 126 4.27 -34.46 -30.52
C HIS A 126 5.13 -33.82 -31.61
#